data_AF-A0A7V2WG38-F1
#
_entry.id   AF-A0A7V2WG38-F1
#
_cell.length_a   1.000
_cell.length_b   1.000
_cell.length_c   1.000
_cell.angle_alpha   90.00
_cell.angle_beta   90.00
_cell.angle_gamma   90.00
#
_symmetry.space_group_name_H-M   'P 1'
#
loop_
_entity.id
_entity.type
_entity.pdbx_description
1 polymer ?
#
loop_
_entity_poly.entity_id
_entity_poly.type
_entity_poly.pdbx_seq_one_letter_code
_entity_poly.pdbx_strand_id
1 'polypeptide(L)' 'GRAPGIIMSAGGLPIQAGGSLLGGVGVSGAPSGKTDEQCAQAGINAVLDDLEMSM' A
#
# COMPACT_ATOMS: atom_id res chain seq x y z
N GLY A 1 -0.17 -21.35 9.96
CA GLY A 1 -0.15 -20.31 8.91
C GLY A 1 -0.11 -18.90 9.46
N ARG A 2 0.77 -18.61 10.44
CA ARG A 2 1.09 -17.26 10.89
C ARG A 2 2.60 -17.21 11.07
N ALA A 3 3.26 -16.29 10.38
CA ALA A 3 4.68 -16.02 10.56
C ALA A 3 4.82 -14.79 11.47
N PRO A 4 5.83 -14.75 12.36
CA PRO A 4 6.11 -13.56 13.16
C PRO A 4 6.26 -12.33 12.27
N GLY A 5 5.59 -11.23 12.63
CA GLY A 5 5.62 -9.98 11.87
C GLY A 5 4.76 -9.92 10.61
N ILE A 6 3.97 -10.96 10.29
CA ILE A 6 3.08 -10.97 9.14
C ILE A 6 1.61 -10.87 9.58
N ILE A 7 0.90 -9.92 8.98
CA ILE A 7 -0.55 -9.75 9.11
C ILE A 7 -1.19 -9.91 7.73
N MET A 8 -2.11 -10.86 7.60
CA MET A 8 -2.88 -11.09 6.38
C MET A 8 -4.22 -10.34 6.50
N SER A 9 -4.24 -9.06 6.13
CA SER A 9 -5.41 -8.19 6.18
C SER A 9 -5.49 -7.30 4.94
N ALA A 10 -6.71 -6.91 4.56
CA ALA A 10 -6.92 -5.79 3.65
C ALA A 10 -6.36 -4.50 4.31
N GLY A 11 -5.82 -3.59 3.49
CA GLY A 11 -5.13 -2.36 3.93
C GLY A 11 -3.64 -2.30 3.62
N GLY A 12 -3.01 -3.43 3.27
CA GLY A 12 -1.63 -3.49 2.80
C GLY A 12 -1.54 -3.53 1.27
N LEU A 13 -0.90 -2.54 0.65
CA LEU A 13 -0.75 -2.45 -0.81
C LEU A 13 0.72 -2.30 -1.22
N PRO A 14 1.15 -2.92 -2.34
CA PRO A 14 2.48 -2.72 -2.90
C PRO A 14 2.59 -1.34 -3.57
N ILE A 15 3.77 -0.74 -3.49
CA ILE A 15 4.12 0.48 -4.22
C ILE A 15 4.97 0.07 -5.42
N GLN A 16 4.47 0.33 -6.62
CA GLN A 16 5.14 0.02 -7.88
C GLN A 16 5.21 1.31 -8.71
N ALA A 17 6.40 1.61 -9.23
CA ALA A 17 6.63 2.69 -10.19
C ALA A 17 7.88 2.37 -11.01
N GLY A 18 8.01 2.91 -12.22
CA GLY A 18 9.15 2.65 -13.11
C GLY A 18 9.35 1.16 -13.44
N GLY A 19 8.26 0.38 -13.43
CA GLY A 19 8.30 -1.08 -13.61
C GLY A 19 8.95 -1.87 -12.47
N SER A 20 9.25 -1.24 -11.33
CA SER A 20 9.92 -1.85 -10.19
C SER A 20 9.06 -1.82 -8.91
N LEU A 21 9.24 -2.83 -8.05
CA LEU A 21 8.66 -2.86 -6.71
C LEU A 21 9.52 -2.01 -5.76
N LEU A 22 8.96 -0.91 -5.26
CA LEU A 22 9.64 -0.01 -4.34
C LEU A 22 9.47 -0.42 -2.87
N GLY A 23 8.31 -0.97 -2.53
CA GLY A 23 7.96 -1.29 -1.14
C GLY A 23 6.46 -1.52 -0.96
N GLY A 24 5.95 -1.18 0.22
CA GLY A 24 4.53 -1.32 0.54
C GLY A 24 4.06 -0.28 1.55
N VAL A 25 2.77 0.02 1.50
CA VAL A 25 2.07 0.87 2.47
C VAL A 25 0.98 0.06 3.16
N GLY A 26 0.86 0.24 4.47
CA GLY A 26 -0.18 -0.39 5.29
C GLY A 26 -1.02 0.66 6.00
N VAL A 27 -2.33 0.61 5.80
CA VAL A 27 -3.30 1.39 6.57
C VAL A 27 -4.14 0.45 7.42
N SER A 28 -4.48 0.86 8.63
CA SER A 28 -5.36 0.12 9.54
C SER A 28 -6.05 1.06 10.51
N GLY A 29 -7.29 0.75 10.85
CA GLY A 29 -8.06 1.47 11.87
C GLY A 29 -9.47 1.86 11.42
N ALA A 30 -9.80 1.69 10.14
CA ALA A 30 -11.14 1.89 9.66
C ALA A 30 -12.10 0.78 10.16
N PRO A 31 -13.43 1.02 10.10
CA PRO A 31 -14.44 0.01 10.44
C PRO A 31 -14.39 -1.26 9.55
N SER A 32 -13.70 -1.20 8.41
CA SER A 32 -13.50 -2.31 7.47
C SER A 32 -12.13 -2.19 6.80
N GLY A 33 -11.43 -3.32 6.66
CA GLY A 33 -10.14 -3.36 5.95
C GLY A 33 -10.22 -2.94 4.47
N LYS A 34 -11.42 -2.98 3.86
CA LYS A 34 -11.64 -2.42 2.52
C LYS A 34 -11.49 -0.89 2.51
N THR A 35 -11.92 -0.23 3.58
CA THR A 35 -11.73 1.21 3.74
C THR A 35 -10.26 1.53 3.97
N ASP A 36 -9.55 0.70 4.75
CA ASP A 36 -8.10 0.82 4.89
C ASP A 36 -7.37 0.69 3.54
N GLU A 37 -7.77 -0.28 2.71
CA GLU A 37 -7.22 -0.48 1.36
C GLU A 37 -7.46 0.73 0.45
N GLN A 38 -8.65 1.33 0.50
CA GLN A 38 -8.96 2.56 -0.24
C GLN A 38 -8.08 3.74 0.21
N CYS A 39 -7.86 3.89 1.51
CA CYS A 39 -6.97 4.91 2.05
C CYS A 39 -5.51 4.67 1.61
N ALA A 40 -5.04 3.43 1.65
CA ALA A 40 -3.71 3.05 1.17
C ALA A 40 -3.55 3.38 -0.34
N GLN A 41 -4.55 3.03 -1.15
CA GLN A 41 -4.53 3.31 -2.59
C GLN A 41 -4.57 4.82 -2.88
N ALA A 42 -5.37 5.59 -2.15
CA ALA A 42 -5.42 7.04 -2.28
C ALA A 42 -4.07 7.69 -1.96
N GLY A 43 -3.37 7.21 -0.92
CA GLY A 43 -2.01 7.66 -0.59
C GLY A 43 -1.01 7.36 -1.70
N ILE A 44 -1.04 6.15 -2.28
CA ILE A 44 -0.20 5.80 -3.44
C ILE A 44 -0.49 6.73 -4.62
N ASN A 45 -1.77 6.90 -4.97
CA ASN A 45 -2.19 7.72 -6.10
C ASN A 45 -1.73 9.19 -5.97
N ALA A 46 -1.64 9.70 -4.75
CA ALA A 46 -1.22 11.08 -4.49
C ALA A 46 0.26 11.34 -4.80
N VAL A 47 1.10 10.30 -4.84
CA VAL A 47 2.56 10.41 -5.06
C VAL A 47 3.05 9.61 -6.26
N LEU A 48 2.18 8.89 -6.96
CA LEU A 48 2.57 7.94 -8.01
C LEU A 48 3.32 8.64 -9.16
N ASP A 49 2.82 9.80 -9.60
CA ASP A 49 3.43 10.55 -10.70
C ASP A 49 4.85 11.04 -10.33
N ASP A 50 5.04 11.53 -9.09
CA ASP A 50 6.34 11.95 -8.59
C ASP A 50 7.32 10.77 -8.53
N LEU A 51 6.84 9.60 -8.11
CA LEU A 51 7.65 8.37 -8.06
C LEU A 51 8.05 7.93 -9.47
N GLU A 52 7.13 7.93 -10.44
CA GLU A 52 7.40 7.59 -11.84
C GLU A 52 8.41 8.55 -12.48
N MET A 53 8.30 9.86 -12.24
CA MET A 53 9.24 10.86 -12.78
C MET A 53 10.63 10.81 -12.14
N SER A 54 10.75 10.20 -10.96
CA SER A 54 12.03 10.08 -10.23
C SER A 54 12.88 8.88 -10.63
N MET A 55 12.40 8.02 -11.54
CA MET A 55 13.07 6.78 -11.99
C MET A 55 13.69 6.87 -13.38
#